data_AF-A0A812QHZ4-F1
#
_entry.id   AF-A0A812QHZ4-F1
#
_cell.length_a   1.000
_cell.length_b   1.000
_cell.length_c   1.000
_cell.angle_alpha   90.00
_cell.angle_beta   90.00
_cell.angle_gamma   90.00
#
_symmetry.space_group_name_H-M   'P 1'
#
loop_
_entity.id
_entity.type
_entity.pdbx_description
1 polymer ?
#
loop_
_entity_poly.entity_id
_entity_poly.type
_entity_poly.pdbx_seq_one_letter_code
_entity_poly.pdbx_strand_id
1 'polypeptide(L)'
;MLLRDKMLERFDVLEVVSLLSIFAVAPKFRKQQDDKSRRECKHIDEELLTKGDARSDDPQVTHFREQVNALCIEVFGYARLVSDAYVAGGLATMTSDKDRDYVNNWRGGFLTFEQFQRVLTDGKAMVLATRAWLMGRSFAEALSIAGVDAGTFSKAIRKTGKVLREMMTAARKLGRDAFHDSLYRERSCLTRGLPYLPSLLLKGLDESNECLCGLSWPDCPHTVGATVEIPPSQIGFSQGSCSTHFQDGRSVLGTLTEILAGNVLPSDIEELPIYWHQGMYYTLGNRRLCVYRLLEHQQPGTKIPARVASQTEVEAWDWRGKFTSGRWEGSMILLRQTGEIIGKSRQHTTFRMPDTRDVARVAVTGVEQVPAGPMAEVPPGSIGYWHRLHFE
;
A
#
# COMPACT_ATOMS: atom_id res chain seq x y z
N MET A 1 -3.25 -11.31 -20.78
CA MET A 1 -3.88 -12.43 -21.49
C MET A 1 -5.37 -12.45 -21.16
N LEU A 2 -5.82 -13.07 -20.06
CA LEU A 2 -7.26 -13.22 -19.68
C LEU A 2 -8.24 -12.10 -20.13
N LEU A 3 -7.94 -10.83 -19.86
CA LEU A 3 -8.73 -9.65 -20.28
C LEU A 3 -8.67 -9.35 -21.80
N ARG A 4 -7.48 -9.43 -22.42
CA ARG A 4 -7.28 -9.26 -23.86
C ARG A 4 -8.09 -10.30 -24.63
N ASP A 5 -8.00 -11.53 -24.16
CA ASP A 5 -8.51 -12.75 -24.80
C ASP A 5 -10.00 -13.03 -24.47
N LYS A 6 -10.69 -12.04 -23.88
CA LYS A 6 -12.11 -12.09 -23.46
C LYS A 6 -12.50 -13.26 -22.54
N MET A 7 -11.54 -13.95 -21.91
CA MET A 7 -11.83 -15.16 -21.11
C MET A 7 -12.75 -14.81 -19.93
N LEU A 8 -12.44 -13.74 -19.21
CA LEU A 8 -13.23 -13.28 -18.04
C LEU A 8 -14.61 -12.71 -18.42
N GLU A 9 -14.85 -12.36 -19.68
CA GLU A 9 -16.16 -11.88 -20.17
C GLU A 9 -17.19 -13.02 -20.30
N ARG A 10 -16.77 -14.29 -20.13
CA ARG A 10 -17.63 -15.49 -20.22
C ARG A 10 -18.26 -15.93 -18.89
N PHE A 11 -17.86 -15.31 -17.79
CA PHE A 11 -18.23 -15.71 -16.42
C PHE A 11 -18.96 -14.56 -15.73
N ASP A 12 -19.79 -14.88 -14.74
CA ASP A 12 -20.44 -13.85 -13.95
C ASP A 12 -19.39 -13.03 -13.16
N VAL A 13 -19.55 -11.71 -13.18
CA VAL A 13 -18.55 -10.78 -12.64
C VAL A 13 -18.46 -10.87 -11.12
N LEU A 14 -19.55 -11.26 -10.43
CA LEU A 14 -19.54 -11.58 -9.00
C LEU A 14 -18.51 -12.68 -8.70
N GLU A 15 -18.48 -13.71 -9.52
CA GLU A 15 -17.66 -14.90 -9.32
C GLU A 15 -16.22 -14.68 -9.79
N VAL A 16 -16.02 -13.87 -10.84
CA VAL A 16 -14.69 -13.34 -11.21
C VAL A 16 -14.10 -12.54 -10.06
N VAL A 17 -14.83 -11.57 -9.47
CA VAL A 17 -14.35 -10.74 -8.35
C VAL A 17 -14.13 -11.58 -7.09
N SER A 18 -15.00 -12.56 -6.82
CA SER A 18 -14.83 -13.52 -5.72
C SER A 18 -13.52 -14.31 -5.88
N LEU A 19 -13.21 -14.78 -7.09
CA LEU A 19 -11.95 -15.47 -7.38
C LEU A 19 -10.72 -14.58 -7.17
N LEU A 20 -10.79 -13.26 -7.39
CA LEU A 20 -9.64 -12.36 -7.20
C LEU A 20 -9.11 -12.36 -5.74
N SER A 21 -9.90 -12.81 -4.78
CA SER A 21 -9.49 -12.98 -3.38
C SER A 21 -8.35 -14.01 -3.18
N ILE A 22 -8.22 -14.98 -4.08
CA ILE A 22 -7.09 -15.93 -4.14
C ILE A 22 -5.76 -15.20 -4.30
N PHE A 23 -5.70 -14.23 -5.23
CA PHE A 23 -4.49 -13.44 -5.45
C PHE A 23 -4.27 -12.39 -4.34
N ALA A 24 -5.28 -12.12 -3.51
CA ALA A 24 -5.19 -11.23 -2.37
C ALA A 24 -4.44 -11.87 -1.19
N VAL A 25 -4.76 -13.11 -0.81
CA VAL A 25 -4.14 -13.80 0.33
C VAL A 25 -2.69 -14.23 0.00
N ALA A 26 -1.75 -13.99 0.92
CA ALA A 26 -0.37 -14.44 0.74
C ALA A 26 -0.18 -15.89 1.24
N PRO A 27 0.60 -16.76 0.57
CA PRO A 27 0.79 -18.15 1.01
C PRO A 27 1.32 -18.31 2.44
N LYS A 28 2.06 -17.32 2.95
CA LYS A 28 2.67 -17.33 4.29
C LYS A 28 1.67 -17.50 5.45
N PHE A 29 0.41 -17.10 5.29
CA PHE A 29 -0.61 -17.22 6.34
C PHE A 29 -0.93 -18.68 6.73
N ARG A 30 -0.63 -19.66 5.85
CA ARG A 30 -1.03 -21.06 6.03
C ARG A 30 -0.15 -21.84 7.01
N LYS A 31 1.13 -21.48 7.14
CA LYS A 31 2.09 -22.25 7.98
C LYS A 31 1.84 -22.13 9.48
N GLN A 32 1.21 -21.07 9.97
CA GLN A 32 0.96 -20.89 11.41
C GLN A 32 -0.20 -21.75 11.95
N GLN A 33 -1.14 -22.12 11.07
CA GLN A 33 -2.28 -22.97 11.43
C GLN A 33 -1.88 -24.46 11.46
N ASP A 34 -0.94 -24.85 10.59
CA ASP A 34 -0.55 -26.24 10.33
C ASP A 34 0.07 -26.97 11.54
N ASP A 35 0.82 -26.28 12.41
CA ASP A 35 1.46 -26.91 13.59
C ASP A 35 0.55 -26.99 14.82
N LYS A 36 -0.38 -26.03 15.00
CA LYS A 36 -1.21 -25.95 16.22
C LYS A 36 -2.65 -26.44 16.01
N SER A 37 -3.24 -26.20 14.85
CA SER A 37 -4.63 -26.56 14.57
C SER A 37 -4.80 -27.99 14.02
N ARG A 38 -3.74 -28.65 13.53
CA ARG A 38 -3.81 -30.01 12.94
C ARG A 38 -4.36 -31.13 13.84
N ARG A 39 -4.52 -30.88 15.15
CA ARG A 39 -5.13 -31.83 16.09
C ARG A 39 -6.60 -31.57 16.39
N GLU A 40 -7.10 -30.38 16.11
CA GLU A 40 -8.48 -29.95 16.39
C GLU A 40 -9.26 -29.71 15.09
N CYS A 41 -8.69 -28.96 14.15
CA CYS A 41 -9.31 -28.69 12.85
C CYS A 41 -9.50 -29.96 12.01
N LYS A 42 -8.68 -31.03 12.15
CA LYS A 42 -8.91 -32.28 11.41
C LYS A 42 -10.32 -32.85 11.61
N HIS A 43 -10.87 -32.75 12.82
CA HIS A 43 -12.21 -33.25 13.11
C HIS A 43 -13.30 -32.31 12.57
N ILE A 44 -13.00 -31.01 12.45
CA ILE A 44 -13.89 -29.95 11.97
C ILE A 44 -13.91 -29.88 10.44
N ASP A 45 -12.76 -30.03 9.78
CA ASP A 45 -12.61 -30.00 8.32
C ASP A 45 -13.26 -31.23 7.68
N GLU A 46 -13.07 -32.44 8.22
CA GLU A 46 -13.81 -33.62 7.75
C GLU A 46 -15.32 -33.47 8.02
N GLU A 47 -15.73 -32.87 9.13
CA GLU A 47 -17.16 -32.69 9.45
C GLU A 47 -17.83 -31.62 8.57
N LEU A 48 -17.18 -30.47 8.29
CA LEU A 48 -17.69 -29.46 7.36
C LEU A 48 -17.65 -29.92 5.89
N LEU A 49 -16.61 -30.65 5.47
CA LEU A 49 -16.48 -31.11 4.09
C LEU A 49 -17.32 -32.36 3.78
N THR A 50 -17.60 -33.24 4.76
CA THR A 50 -18.38 -34.48 4.54
C THR A 50 -19.79 -34.47 5.12
N LYS A 51 -20.05 -33.76 6.23
CA LYS A 51 -21.42 -33.61 6.79
C LYS A 51 -22.05 -32.26 6.48
N GLY A 52 -21.25 -31.19 6.34
CA GLY A 52 -21.75 -29.84 6.12
C GLY A 52 -22.24 -29.52 4.69
N ASP A 53 -21.56 -30.02 3.66
CA ASP A 53 -21.69 -29.44 2.30
C ASP A 53 -21.64 -30.50 1.16
N ALA A 54 -22.02 -31.74 1.49
CA ALA A 54 -22.22 -32.88 0.59
C ALA A 54 -23.71 -33.17 0.27
N ARG A 55 -24.63 -32.47 0.95
CA ARG A 55 -26.09 -32.42 0.70
C ARG A 55 -26.65 -31.01 0.84
N SER A 56 -25.86 -30.01 0.45
CA SER A 56 -26.39 -28.68 0.20
C SER A 56 -27.07 -28.73 -1.18
N ASP A 57 -28.35 -29.12 -1.19
CA ASP A 57 -29.18 -29.20 -2.40
C ASP A 57 -29.54 -27.81 -2.96
N ASP A 58 -28.82 -26.75 -2.56
CA ASP A 58 -28.90 -25.41 -3.14
C ASP A 58 -28.27 -25.42 -4.55
N PRO A 59 -29.06 -25.25 -5.63
CA PRO A 59 -28.54 -25.23 -6.98
C PRO A 59 -27.60 -24.04 -7.24
N GLN A 60 -27.72 -22.94 -6.48
CA GLN A 60 -26.83 -21.78 -6.61
C GLN A 60 -25.41 -22.10 -6.11
N VAL A 61 -25.28 -22.86 -5.01
CA VAL A 61 -23.98 -23.29 -4.48
C VAL A 61 -23.31 -24.28 -5.43
N THR A 62 -24.09 -25.21 -6.00
CA THR A 62 -23.58 -26.17 -7.00
C THR A 62 -23.16 -25.47 -8.28
N HIS A 63 -24.00 -24.61 -8.86
CA HIS A 63 -23.67 -23.86 -10.07
C HIS A 63 -22.46 -22.92 -9.88
N PHE A 64 -22.34 -22.28 -8.72
CA PHE A 64 -21.16 -21.49 -8.35
C PHE A 64 -19.88 -22.33 -8.35
N ARG A 65 -19.92 -23.52 -7.74
CA ARG A 65 -18.77 -24.46 -7.72
C ARG A 65 -18.36 -24.85 -9.14
N GLU A 66 -19.31 -25.11 -10.03
CA GLU A 66 -19.06 -25.43 -11.44
C GLU A 66 -18.43 -24.24 -12.19
N GLN A 67 -19.01 -23.04 -12.09
CA GLN A 67 -18.46 -21.83 -12.72
C GLN A 67 -17.03 -21.53 -12.24
N VAL A 68 -16.78 -21.59 -10.94
CA VAL A 68 -15.44 -21.37 -10.37
C VAL A 68 -14.46 -22.44 -10.84
N ASN A 69 -14.84 -23.72 -10.87
CA ASN A 69 -13.96 -24.78 -11.37
C ASN A 69 -13.60 -24.56 -12.85
N ALA A 70 -14.58 -24.22 -13.70
CA ALA A 70 -14.35 -23.92 -15.11
C ALA A 70 -13.44 -22.69 -15.30
N LEU A 71 -13.69 -21.59 -14.57
CA LEU A 71 -12.86 -20.39 -14.58
C LEU A 71 -11.42 -20.71 -14.13
N CYS A 72 -11.25 -21.56 -13.13
CA CYS A 72 -9.94 -21.99 -12.67
C CYS A 72 -9.19 -22.80 -13.73
N ILE A 73 -9.86 -23.72 -14.43
CA ILE A 73 -9.27 -24.52 -15.52
C ILE A 73 -8.79 -23.61 -16.67
N GLU A 74 -9.57 -22.59 -17.04
CA GLU A 74 -9.14 -21.58 -18.02
C GLU A 74 -7.93 -20.78 -17.50
N VAL A 75 -7.97 -20.26 -16.26
CA VAL A 75 -6.84 -19.54 -15.64
C VAL A 75 -5.57 -20.41 -15.61
N PHE A 76 -5.69 -21.70 -15.31
CA PHE A 76 -4.60 -22.68 -15.34
C PHE A 76 -4.00 -22.82 -16.75
N GLY A 77 -4.83 -22.92 -17.79
CA GLY A 77 -4.36 -23.00 -19.18
C GLY A 77 -3.50 -21.80 -19.55
N TYR A 78 -3.94 -20.59 -19.20
CA TYR A 78 -3.15 -19.37 -19.42
C TYR A 78 -1.89 -19.29 -18.54
N ALA A 79 -1.95 -19.71 -17.27
CA ALA A 79 -0.78 -19.74 -16.39
C ALA A 79 0.31 -20.69 -16.92
N ARG A 80 -0.09 -21.85 -17.45
CA ARG A 80 0.80 -22.80 -18.12
C ARG A 80 1.41 -22.20 -19.39
N LEU A 81 0.61 -21.59 -20.27
CA LEU A 81 1.12 -20.94 -21.49
C LEU A 81 2.16 -19.84 -21.19
N VAL A 82 2.02 -19.11 -20.07
CA VAL A 82 3.04 -18.16 -19.62
C VAL A 82 4.31 -18.87 -19.13
N SER A 83 4.17 -19.92 -18.31
CA SER A 83 5.29 -20.74 -17.81
C SER A 83 6.11 -21.33 -18.97
N ASP A 84 5.44 -21.98 -19.91
CA ASP A 84 6.06 -22.65 -21.06
C ASP A 84 6.81 -21.62 -21.94
N ALA A 85 6.27 -20.40 -22.10
CA ALA A 85 6.93 -19.30 -22.82
C ALA A 85 8.16 -18.73 -22.11
N TYR A 86 8.17 -18.64 -20.77
CA TYR A 86 9.35 -18.20 -20.01
C TYR A 86 10.51 -19.21 -20.12
N VAL A 87 10.19 -20.51 -20.10
CA VAL A 87 11.17 -21.58 -20.31
C VAL A 87 11.73 -21.52 -21.73
N ALA A 88 10.87 -21.47 -22.74
CA ALA A 88 11.29 -21.39 -24.14
C ALA A 88 12.11 -20.12 -24.45
N GLY A 89 11.85 -19.02 -23.75
CA GLY A 89 12.62 -17.77 -23.85
C GLY A 89 13.94 -17.76 -23.07
N GLY A 90 14.34 -18.86 -22.42
CA GLY A 90 15.59 -18.94 -21.65
C GLY A 90 15.59 -18.13 -20.35
N LEU A 91 14.45 -17.56 -19.94
CA LEU A 91 14.29 -16.83 -18.67
C LEU A 91 14.28 -17.77 -17.45
N ALA A 92 14.31 -19.09 -17.69
CA ALA A 92 14.36 -20.14 -16.70
C ALA A 92 15.19 -21.33 -17.22
N THR A 93 16.10 -21.86 -16.40
CA THR A 93 16.91 -23.03 -16.74
C THR A 93 16.26 -24.32 -16.26
N MET A 94 15.78 -25.10 -17.23
CA MET A 94 15.37 -26.50 -17.05
C MET A 94 16.58 -27.33 -16.61
N THR A 95 16.67 -27.62 -15.30
CA THR A 95 17.59 -28.62 -14.73
C THR A 95 16.76 -29.85 -14.36
N SER A 96 17.28 -31.07 -14.51
CA SER A 96 16.45 -32.28 -14.67
C SER A 96 15.58 -32.65 -13.45
N ASP A 97 16.00 -32.36 -12.22
CA ASP A 97 15.14 -32.52 -11.03
C ASP A 97 14.09 -31.40 -10.88
N LYS A 98 14.11 -30.39 -11.77
CA LYS A 98 13.40 -29.11 -11.65
C LYS A 98 12.29 -28.86 -12.66
N ASP A 99 11.82 -29.87 -13.38
CA ASP A 99 10.49 -29.82 -14.01
C ASP A 99 9.39 -29.56 -12.97
N ARG A 100 9.55 -30.15 -11.77
CA ARG A 100 8.76 -29.77 -10.59
C ARG A 100 9.22 -28.44 -9.98
N ASP A 101 10.52 -28.18 -9.94
CA ASP A 101 11.09 -27.12 -9.12
C ASP A 101 11.13 -25.72 -9.77
N TYR A 102 10.99 -25.59 -11.10
CA TYR A 102 10.63 -24.32 -11.75
C TYR A 102 9.20 -23.90 -11.37
N VAL A 103 8.32 -24.90 -11.32
CA VAL A 103 6.95 -24.76 -10.86
C VAL A 103 6.92 -24.51 -9.33
N ASN A 104 7.85 -25.06 -8.53
CA ASN A 104 7.91 -24.87 -7.06
C ASN A 104 8.59 -23.57 -6.58
N ASN A 105 9.70 -23.11 -7.19
CA ASN A 105 10.56 -22.05 -6.64
C ASN A 105 10.06 -20.63 -6.90
N TRP A 106 8.77 -20.43 -6.69
CA TRP A 106 8.05 -19.22 -7.05
C TRP A 106 8.20 -18.07 -6.04
N ARG A 107 9.43 -17.87 -5.52
CA ARG A 107 9.81 -16.73 -4.66
C ARG A 107 9.57 -15.37 -5.34
N GLY A 108 9.38 -15.35 -6.66
CA GLY A 108 9.00 -14.18 -7.47
C GLY A 108 7.49 -13.94 -7.72
N GLY A 109 6.58 -14.79 -7.21
CA GLY A 109 5.15 -14.43 -7.12
C GLY A 109 4.16 -14.97 -8.17
N PHE A 110 4.60 -15.90 -9.04
CA PHE A 110 3.71 -16.78 -9.92
C PHE A 110 2.88 -19.61 -9.25
N LEU A 111 1.70 -20.10 -8.72
CA LEU A 111 1.59 -21.29 -7.85
C LEU A 111 1.65 -22.61 -8.64
N THR A 112 2.30 -23.64 -8.06
CA THR A 112 2.34 -24.98 -8.68
C THR A 112 0.92 -25.49 -8.94
N PHE A 113 0.71 -26.45 -9.85
CA PHE A 113 -0.64 -27.02 -10.00
C PHE A 113 -1.22 -27.53 -8.67
N GLU A 114 -0.39 -28.18 -7.84
CA GLU A 114 -0.78 -28.65 -6.50
C GLU A 114 -0.95 -27.50 -5.49
N GLN A 115 -0.08 -26.48 -5.50
CA GLN A 115 -0.18 -25.32 -4.62
C GLN A 115 -1.36 -24.42 -5.01
N PHE A 116 -1.66 -24.29 -6.30
CA PHE A 116 -2.83 -23.58 -6.81
C PHE A 116 -4.09 -24.39 -6.51
N GLN A 117 -4.09 -25.72 -6.66
CA GLN A 117 -5.18 -26.56 -6.17
C GLN A 117 -5.38 -26.37 -4.66
N ARG A 118 -4.33 -26.44 -3.83
CA ARG A 118 -4.40 -26.05 -2.40
C ARG A 118 -4.85 -24.60 -2.22
N VAL A 119 -4.57 -23.68 -3.15
CA VAL A 119 -5.09 -22.31 -3.10
C VAL A 119 -6.57 -22.21 -3.52
N LEU A 120 -7.10 -23.16 -4.28
CA LEU A 120 -8.53 -23.34 -4.52
C LEU A 120 -9.22 -24.11 -3.39
N THR A 121 -8.54 -25.04 -2.72
CA THR A 121 -9.06 -25.82 -1.58
C THR A 121 -9.03 -24.99 -0.30
N ASP A 122 -7.84 -24.63 0.21
CA ASP A 122 -7.68 -23.78 1.40
C ASP A 122 -8.26 -22.37 1.16
N GLY A 123 -8.23 -21.89 -0.09
CA GLY A 123 -8.84 -20.60 -0.46
C GLY A 123 -10.32 -20.68 -0.83
N LYS A 124 -10.95 -21.87 -0.89
CA LYS A 124 -12.40 -22.03 -1.13
C LYS A 124 -13.19 -21.18 -0.15
N ALA A 125 -12.79 -21.23 1.13
CA ALA A 125 -13.30 -20.43 2.23
C ALA A 125 -13.22 -18.92 1.93
N MET A 126 -12.08 -18.43 1.44
CA MET A 126 -11.86 -17.02 1.11
C MET A 126 -12.69 -16.55 -0.11
N VAL A 127 -12.83 -17.40 -1.14
CA VAL A 127 -13.69 -17.09 -2.30
C VAL A 127 -15.15 -17.06 -1.89
N LEU A 128 -15.63 -18.08 -1.15
CA LEU A 128 -17.00 -18.14 -0.61
C LEU A 128 -17.30 -16.95 0.32
N ALA A 129 -16.35 -16.58 1.19
CA ALA A 129 -16.48 -15.42 2.07
C ALA A 129 -16.52 -14.11 1.29
N THR A 130 -15.70 -13.97 0.25
CA THR A 130 -15.72 -12.78 -0.63
C THR A 130 -17.02 -12.70 -1.41
N ARG A 131 -17.56 -13.83 -1.89
CA ARG A 131 -18.87 -13.92 -2.55
C ARG A 131 -20.01 -13.54 -1.61
N ALA A 132 -20.05 -14.13 -0.42
CA ALA A 132 -21.03 -13.79 0.61
C ALA A 132 -20.97 -12.29 0.97
N TRP A 133 -19.76 -11.74 1.07
CA TRP A 133 -19.53 -10.32 1.30
C TRP A 133 -19.97 -9.42 0.14
N LEU A 134 -19.82 -9.84 -1.11
CA LEU A 134 -20.37 -9.12 -2.28
C LEU A 134 -21.90 -9.18 -2.28
N MET A 135 -22.48 -10.34 -1.98
CA MET A 135 -23.93 -10.59 -1.79
C MET A 135 -24.54 -9.92 -0.53
N GLY A 136 -23.93 -8.87 0.01
CA GLY A 136 -24.51 -8.05 1.08
C GLY A 136 -24.42 -8.60 2.51
N ARG A 137 -24.00 -9.87 2.72
CA ARG A 137 -23.94 -10.52 4.05
C ARG A 137 -23.13 -9.72 5.07
N SER A 138 -23.41 -9.92 6.36
CA SER A 138 -22.67 -9.23 7.43
C SER A 138 -21.19 -9.62 7.44
N PHE A 139 -20.36 -8.76 8.03
CA PHE A 139 -18.93 -9.05 8.17
C PHE A 139 -18.69 -10.31 9.03
N ALA A 140 -19.57 -10.59 10.00
CA ALA A 140 -19.47 -11.78 10.84
C ALA A 140 -19.78 -13.07 10.06
N GLU A 141 -20.82 -13.09 9.24
CA GLU A 141 -21.13 -14.24 8.35
C GLU A 141 -20.00 -14.48 7.34
N ALA A 142 -19.49 -13.42 6.70
CA ALA A 142 -18.39 -13.56 5.76
C ALA A 142 -17.09 -14.03 6.45
N LEU A 143 -16.81 -13.54 7.66
CA LEU A 143 -15.62 -13.94 8.43
C LEU A 143 -15.69 -15.40 8.91
N SER A 144 -16.85 -15.89 9.34
CA SER A 144 -17.00 -17.29 9.75
C SER A 144 -16.83 -18.26 8.58
N ILE A 145 -17.32 -17.90 7.38
CA ILE A 145 -17.05 -18.63 6.14
C ILE A 145 -15.55 -18.59 5.77
N ALA A 146 -14.85 -17.49 6.09
CA ALA A 146 -13.45 -17.30 5.72
C ALA A 146 -12.45 -18.13 6.54
N GLY A 147 -12.81 -18.55 7.77
CA GLY A 147 -11.95 -19.36 8.65
C GLY A 147 -10.66 -18.68 9.15
N VAL A 148 -10.57 -17.35 9.10
CA VAL A 148 -9.38 -16.55 9.46
C VAL A 148 -9.73 -15.40 10.41
N ASP A 149 -8.71 -14.69 10.92
CA ASP A 149 -8.93 -13.51 11.75
C ASP A 149 -9.47 -12.30 10.96
N ALA A 150 -10.16 -11.40 11.66
CA ALA A 150 -10.80 -10.21 11.09
C ALA A 150 -9.82 -9.26 10.38
N GLY A 151 -8.57 -9.19 10.83
CA GLY A 151 -7.51 -8.39 10.23
C GLY A 151 -7.03 -8.98 8.91
N THR A 152 -6.81 -10.29 8.85
CA THR A 152 -6.46 -11.02 7.62
C THR A 152 -7.58 -10.98 6.59
N PHE A 153 -8.84 -11.20 6.99
CA PHE A 153 -9.98 -11.07 6.07
C PHE A 153 -10.12 -9.64 5.53
N SER A 154 -10.04 -8.63 6.40
CA SER A 154 -10.05 -7.21 5.98
C SER A 154 -8.85 -6.83 5.10
N LYS A 155 -7.70 -7.50 5.25
CA LYS A 155 -6.52 -7.30 4.40
C LYS A 155 -6.67 -7.98 3.03
N ALA A 156 -7.30 -9.16 2.99
CA ALA A 156 -7.66 -9.84 1.75
C ALA A 156 -8.65 -8.98 0.94
N ILE A 157 -9.83 -8.67 1.49
CA ILE A 157 -10.88 -7.88 0.84
C ILE A 157 -10.36 -6.53 0.30
N ARG A 158 -9.49 -5.83 1.05
CA ARG A 158 -8.84 -4.58 0.59
C ARG A 158 -7.86 -4.79 -0.58
N LYS A 159 -7.14 -5.90 -0.62
CA LYS A 159 -6.22 -6.22 -1.73
C LYS A 159 -6.98 -6.76 -2.95
N THR A 160 -8.07 -7.50 -2.77
CA THR A 160 -9.04 -7.83 -3.85
C THR A 160 -9.51 -6.55 -4.53
N GLY A 161 -9.93 -5.54 -3.76
CA GLY A 161 -10.34 -4.24 -4.31
C GLY A 161 -9.22 -3.43 -4.98
N LYS A 162 -7.94 -3.68 -4.65
CA LYS A 162 -6.81 -3.11 -5.39
C LYS A 162 -6.66 -3.79 -6.77
N VAL A 163 -6.63 -5.12 -6.80
CA VAL A 163 -6.53 -5.90 -8.05
C VAL A 163 -7.71 -5.57 -8.99
N LEU A 164 -8.91 -5.41 -8.42
CA LEU A 164 -10.12 -5.02 -9.15
C LEU A 164 -9.96 -3.65 -9.85
N ARG A 165 -9.40 -2.63 -9.19
CA ARG A 165 -9.13 -1.31 -9.81
C ARG A 165 -8.09 -1.39 -10.93
N GLU A 166 -7.06 -2.23 -10.77
CA GLU A 166 -6.05 -2.48 -11.80
C GLU A 166 -6.69 -3.17 -13.02
N MET A 167 -7.58 -4.14 -12.80
CA MET A 167 -8.36 -4.80 -13.86
C MET A 167 -9.36 -3.86 -14.56
N MET A 168 -10.07 -3.00 -13.82
CA MET A 168 -10.96 -1.97 -14.40
C MET A 168 -10.17 -1.04 -15.33
N THR A 169 -8.98 -0.61 -14.88
CA THR A 169 -8.09 0.25 -15.67
C THR A 169 -7.57 -0.46 -16.92
N ALA A 170 -7.23 -1.75 -16.83
CA ALA A 170 -6.83 -2.56 -17.97
C ALA A 170 -7.99 -2.82 -18.95
N ALA A 171 -9.21 -3.07 -18.46
CA ALA A 171 -10.41 -3.26 -19.29
C ALA A 171 -10.72 -2.00 -20.11
N ARG A 172 -10.73 -0.81 -19.49
CA ARG A 172 -10.94 0.46 -20.20
C ARG A 172 -9.86 0.72 -21.26
N LYS A 173 -8.58 0.43 -20.95
CA LYS A 173 -7.47 0.51 -21.93
C LYS A 173 -7.57 -0.49 -23.09
N LEU A 174 -8.42 -1.50 -22.99
CA LEU A 174 -8.67 -2.51 -24.03
C LEU A 174 -10.00 -2.30 -24.78
N GLY A 175 -10.70 -1.18 -24.55
CA GLY A 175 -12.03 -0.93 -25.13
C GLY A 175 -13.05 -1.99 -24.69
N ARG A 176 -13.11 -2.26 -23.38
CA ARG A 176 -14.01 -3.25 -22.76
C ARG A 176 -14.95 -2.58 -21.75
N ASP A 177 -15.61 -1.51 -22.17
CA ASP A 177 -16.32 -0.61 -21.26
C ASP A 177 -17.49 -1.30 -20.54
N ALA A 178 -18.28 -2.13 -21.23
CA ALA A 178 -19.33 -2.95 -20.60
C ALA A 178 -18.81 -3.94 -19.51
N PHE A 179 -17.56 -4.42 -19.65
CA PHE A 179 -16.92 -5.24 -18.63
C PHE A 179 -16.34 -4.39 -17.49
N HIS A 180 -15.74 -3.23 -17.81
CA HIS A 180 -15.35 -2.21 -16.82
C HIS A 180 -16.54 -1.78 -15.94
N ASP A 181 -17.71 -1.51 -16.52
CA ASP A 181 -18.90 -1.03 -15.80
C ASP A 181 -19.52 -2.14 -14.93
N SER A 182 -19.34 -3.39 -15.33
CA SER A 182 -19.74 -4.54 -14.52
C SER A 182 -18.77 -4.76 -13.35
N LEU A 183 -17.45 -4.63 -13.58
CA LEU A 183 -16.46 -4.60 -12.49
C LEU A 183 -16.65 -3.39 -11.55
N TYR A 184 -17.13 -2.26 -12.06
CA TYR A 184 -17.43 -1.06 -11.27
C TYR A 184 -18.58 -1.33 -10.28
N ARG A 185 -19.64 -2.00 -10.74
CA ARG A 185 -20.78 -2.39 -9.89
C ARG A 185 -20.35 -3.34 -8.77
N GLU A 186 -19.66 -4.44 -9.09
CA GLU A 186 -19.18 -5.37 -8.07
C GLU A 186 -18.14 -4.74 -7.12
N ARG A 187 -17.40 -3.72 -7.57
CA ARG A 187 -16.52 -2.98 -6.68
C ARG A 187 -17.28 -2.27 -5.56
N SER A 188 -18.42 -1.63 -5.83
CA SER A 188 -19.14 -0.89 -4.76
C SER A 188 -19.68 -1.85 -3.69
N CYS A 189 -20.14 -3.04 -4.10
CA CYS A 189 -20.50 -4.15 -3.19
C CYS A 189 -19.31 -4.61 -2.32
N LEU A 190 -18.10 -4.62 -2.90
CA LEU A 190 -16.86 -4.97 -2.19
C LEU A 190 -16.42 -3.88 -1.20
N THR A 191 -16.49 -2.60 -1.60
CA THR A 191 -15.93 -1.43 -0.90
C THR A 191 -16.84 -0.85 0.19
N ARG A 192 -17.38 -1.70 1.07
CA ARG A 192 -18.26 -1.30 2.18
C ARG A 192 -17.68 -1.68 3.56
N GLY A 193 -18.36 -1.25 4.62
CA GLY A 193 -18.22 -1.78 6.00
C GLY A 193 -16.80 -1.82 6.60
N LEU A 194 -16.60 -2.73 7.56
CA LEU A 194 -15.38 -2.80 8.38
C LEU A 194 -14.05 -2.90 7.59
N PRO A 195 -13.93 -3.64 6.47
CA PRO A 195 -12.69 -3.67 5.69
C PRO A 195 -12.26 -2.30 5.16
N TYR A 196 -13.22 -1.42 4.87
CA TYR A 196 -12.99 -0.11 4.22
C TYR A 196 -13.26 1.09 5.13
N LEU A 197 -13.52 0.89 6.43
CA LEU A 197 -13.54 2.01 7.36
C LEU A 197 -12.21 2.78 7.31
N PRO A 198 -12.24 4.13 7.30
CA PRO A 198 -11.03 4.94 7.43
C PRO A 198 -10.38 4.66 8.79
N SER A 199 -9.06 4.87 8.86
CA SER A 199 -8.36 4.71 10.14
C SER A 199 -8.88 5.74 11.13
N LEU A 200 -9.08 5.35 12.40
CA LEU A 200 -9.42 6.31 13.46
C LEU A 200 -8.34 7.40 13.63
N LEU A 201 -7.10 7.10 13.23
CA LEU A 201 -5.97 8.03 13.18
C LEU A 201 -5.97 8.97 11.94
N LEU A 202 -6.94 8.81 11.02
CA LEU A 202 -7.08 9.56 9.77
C LEU A 202 -8.46 10.22 9.61
N LYS A 203 -9.21 10.38 10.70
CA LYS A 203 -10.49 11.12 10.70
C LYS A 203 -10.28 12.53 10.13
N GLY A 204 -10.97 12.84 9.02
CA GLY A 204 -10.87 14.11 8.31
C GLY A 204 -9.94 14.15 7.10
N LEU A 205 -9.41 13.01 6.63
CA LEU A 205 -8.50 12.95 5.45
C LEU A 205 -8.97 12.06 4.28
N ASP A 206 -9.92 11.13 4.48
CA ASP A 206 -10.17 10.01 3.54
C ASP A 206 -11.42 10.17 2.62
N GLU A 207 -12.22 11.24 2.72
CA GLU A 207 -13.56 11.31 2.07
C GLU A 207 -13.56 11.61 0.56
N SER A 208 -12.46 12.11 -0.01
CA SER A 208 -12.37 12.52 -1.43
C SER A 208 -11.81 11.46 -2.38
N ASN A 209 -11.41 10.27 -1.88
CA ASN A 209 -10.55 9.33 -2.61
C ASN A 209 -11.29 8.25 -3.45
N GLU A 210 -12.55 8.53 -3.80
CA GLU A 210 -13.39 7.66 -4.66
C GLU A 210 -12.94 7.72 -6.14
N CYS A 211 -11.79 7.12 -6.44
CA CYS A 211 -11.39 6.66 -7.76
C CYS A 211 -11.54 7.68 -8.90
N LEU A 212 -10.67 8.70 -8.87
CA LEU A 212 -10.59 9.82 -9.80
C LEU A 212 -10.12 9.44 -11.23
N CYS A 213 -10.40 8.21 -11.67
CA CYS A 213 -10.11 7.65 -12.99
C CYS A 213 -11.05 8.23 -14.06
N GLY A 214 -10.85 9.51 -14.39
CA GLY A 214 -11.65 10.28 -15.33
C GLY A 214 -11.50 11.79 -15.15
N LEU A 215 -11.03 12.23 -13.99
CA LEU A 215 -10.67 13.63 -13.76
C LEU A 215 -9.32 13.92 -14.41
N SER A 216 -9.32 14.83 -15.38
CA SER A 216 -8.12 15.55 -15.79
C SER A 216 -7.65 16.38 -14.60
N TRP A 217 -6.54 15.97 -13.99
CA TRP A 217 -5.83 16.82 -13.04
C TRP A 217 -5.45 18.14 -13.74
N PRO A 218 -5.58 19.29 -13.05
CA PRO A 218 -5.16 20.56 -13.64
C PRO A 218 -3.67 20.52 -13.97
N ASP A 219 -3.29 21.13 -15.08
CA ASP A 219 -1.89 21.30 -15.46
C ASP A 219 -1.10 22.08 -14.39
N CYS A 220 0.23 21.95 -14.42
CA CYS A 220 1.10 22.64 -13.47
C CYS A 220 0.98 24.16 -13.66
N PRO A 221 0.54 24.94 -12.64
CA PRO A 221 0.30 26.38 -12.78
C PRO A 221 1.58 27.21 -12.91
N HIS A 222 2.75 26.58 -12.79
CA HIS A 222 4.07 27.22 -12.86
C HIS A 222 4.96 26.49 -13.87
N THR A 223 5.86 27.22 -14.52
CA THR A 223 6.80 26.65 -15.49
C THR A 223 7.88 25.79 -14.82
N VAL A 224 8.30 24.73 -15.51
CA VAL A 224 9.44 23.90 -15.10
C VAL A 224 10.70 24.77 -15.02
N GLY A 225 11.47 24.62 -13.93
CA GLY A 225 12.65 25.42 -13.63
C GLY A 225 12.37 26.72 -12.85
N ALA A 226 11.11 27.15 -12.72
CA ALA A 226 10.79 28.33 -11.91
C ALA A 226 10.89 28.03 -10.40
N THR A 227 11.45 28.98 -9.64
CA THR A 227 11.38 29.01 -8.17
C THR A 227 10.13 29.78 -7.75
N VAL A 228 9.33 29.20 -6.86
CA VAL A 228 8.03 29.75 -6.41
C VAL A 228 7.97 29.89 -4.90
N GLU A 229 7.35 30.97 -4.42
CA GLU A 229 7.18 31.29 -3.00
C GLU A 229 5.87 30.67 -2.45
N ILE A 230 5.98 29.49 -1.84
CA ILE A 230 4.85 28.64 -1.46
C ILE A 230 4.90 28.28 0.05
N PRO A 231 3.76 28.23 0.77
CA PRO A 231 3.71 27.73 2.14
C PRO A 231 4.06 26.23 2.23
N PRO A 232 4.94 25.79 3.16
CA PRO A 232 5.32 24.38 3.31
C PRO A 232 4.14 23.41 3.54
N SER A 233 3.04 23.88 4.13
CA SER A 233 1.77 23.16 4.31
C SER A 233 1.06 22.80 2.99
N GLN A 234 1.32 23.54 1.90
CA GLN A 234 0.76 23.26 0.56
C GLN A 234 1.58 22.22 -0.23
N ILE A 235 2.81 21.92 0.19
CA ILE A 235 3.69 20.93 -0.45
C ILE A 235 3.49 19.57 0.23
N GLY A 236 3.26 18.51 -0.53
CA GLY A 236 3.19 17.13 -0.05
C GLY A 236 4.56 16.46 0.10
N PHE A 237 4.69 15.58 1.10
CA PHE A 237 5.77 14.60 1.15
C PHE A 237 5.59 13.52 0.06
N SER A 238 6.66 13.16 -0.64
CA SER A 238 6.63 12.05 -1.61
C SER A 238 6.74 10.67 -0.94
N GLN A 239 7.35 10.59 0.24
CA GLN A 239 7.53 9.35 0.99
C GLN A 239 6.67 9.33 2.27
N GLY A 240 6.20 8.14 2.66
CA GLY A 240 5.48 7.96 3.93
C GLY A 240 6.40 8.01 5.16
N SER A 241 7.72 7.88 4.97
CA SER A 241 8.70 8.02 6.05
C SER A 241 10.03 8.56 5.52
N CYS A 242 10.86 9.17 6.38
CA CYS A 242 12.22 9.59 6.05
C CYS A 242 13.22 9.30 7.19
N SER A 243 14.46 9.78 7.05
CA SER A 243 15.46 9.78 8.13
C SER A 243 15.35 11.06 8.94
N THR A 244 15.59 11.01 10.25
CA THR A 244 15.76 12.18 11.12
C THR A 244 17.00 13.01 10.80
N HIS A 245 17.94 12.49 10.01
CA HIS A 245 19.21 13.14 9.67
C HIS A 245 19.38 13.34 8.16
N PHE A 246 20.03 14.43 7.78
CA PHE A 246 20.47 14.78 6.43
C PHE A 246 21.67 13.91 5.97
N GLN A 247 22.24 14.18 4.79
CA GLN A 247 23.42 13.44 4.28
C GLN A 247 24.75 13.95 4.83
N ASP A 248 24.78 15.18 5.31
CA ASP A 248 25.90 15.84 6.00
C ASP A 248 25.97 15.49 7.50
N GLY A 249 25.04 14.67 7.99
CA GLY A 249 24.93 14.27 9.39
C GLY A 249 24.10 15.21 10.28
N ARG A 250 23.66 16.39 9.80
CA ARG A 250 22.79 17.28 10.60
C ARG A 250 21.43 16.65 10.87
N SER A 251 20.86 16.95 12.04
CA SER A 251 19.52 16.46 12.42
C SER A 251 18.43 17.45 11.99
N VAL A 252 17.21 16.95 11.73
CA VAL A 252 16.03 17.80 11.41
C VAL A 252 15.68 18.73 12.58
N LEU A 253 15.94 18.30 13.82
CA LEU A 253 15.77 19.14 15.01
C LEU A 253 16.85 20.23 15.09
N GLY A 254 18.10 19.85 14.84
CA GLY A 254 19.26 20.74 14.85
C GLY A 254 19.13 21.85 13.82
N THR A 255 18.90 21.50 12.55
CA THR A 255 18.72 22.50 11.48
C THR A 255 17.52 23.43 11.73
N LEU A 256 16.42 22.93 12.31
CA LEU A 256 15.33 23.79 12.76
C LEU A 256 15.77 24.74 13.89
N THR A 257 16.54 24.24 14.85
CA THR A 257 17.00 25.02 16.01
C THR A 257 18.06 26.05 15.60
N GLU A 258 18.93 25.72 14.63
CA GLU A 258 19.89 26.63 13.99
C GLU A 258 19.18 27.79 13.27
N ILE A 259 18.08 27.52 12.56
CA ILE A 259 17.25 28.57 11.95
C ILE A 259 16.58 29.45 13.01
N LEU A 260 15.95 28.84 14.02
CA LEU A 260 15.26 29.57 15.10
C LEU A 260 16.22 30.39 15.97
N ALA A 261 17.51 30.00 16.03
CA ALA A 261 18.59 30.75 16.66
C ALA A 261 19.13 31.90 15.80
N GLY A 262 18.86 31.90 14.49
CA GLY A 262 19.44 32.84 13.52
C GLY A 262 20.86 32.49 13.05
N ASN A 263 21.35 31.28 13.37
CA ASN A 263 22.68 30.81 12.97
C ASN A 263 22.73 30.37 11.49
N VAL A 264 21.58 29.98 10.93
CA VAL A 264 21.41 29.47 9.56
C VAL A 264 20.16 30.13 8.97
N LEU A 265 20.26 30.78 7.82
CA LEU A 265 19.10 31.34 7.14
C LEU A 265 18.34 30.24 6.39
N PRO A 266 17.01 30.36 6.18
CA PRO A 266 16.23 29.42 5.36
C PRO A 266 16.73 29.27 3.92
N SER A 267 17.51 30.24 3.42
CA SER A 267 18.21 30.27 2.13
C SER A 267 19.49 29.44 2.08
N ASP A 268 20.09 29.14 3.22
CA ASP A 268 21.38 28.43 3.32
C ASP A 268 21.18 26.90 3.28
N ILE A 269 19.91 26.48 3.36
CA ILE A 269 19.45 25.13 3.06
C ILE A 269 19.29 25.01 1.54
N GLU A 270 19.94 23.99 0.95
CA GLU A 270 19.84 23.68 -0.48
C GLU A 270 18.37 23.64 -0.94
N GLU A 271 18.07 24.41 -2.00
CA GLU A 271 16.73 24.65 -2.57
C GLU A 271 15.80 23.43 -2.53
N LEU A 272 14.50 23.64 -2.31
CA LEU A 272 13.53 22.54 -2.26
C LEU A 272 12.97 22.20 -3.66
N PRO A 273 13.42 21.11 -4.32
CA PRO A 273 12.79 20.66 -5.54
C PRO A 273 11.38 20.09 -5.25
N ILE A 274 10.40 20.56 -6.02
CA ILE A 274 9.00 20.16 -5.98
C ILE A 274 8.50 19.77 -7.37
N TYR A 275 7.63 18.77 -7.45
CA TYR A 275 7.06 18.25 -8.69
C TYR A 275 5.54 18.27 -8.61
N TRP A 276 4.88 18.69 -9.68
CA TRP A 276 3.42 18.70 -9.74
C TRP A 276 2.88 17.31 -10.08
N HIS A 277 2.10 16.73 -9.18
CA HIS A 277 1.48 15.43 -9.38
C HIS A 277 0.08 15.43 -8.77
N GLN A 278 -0.91 14.92 -9.50
CA GLN A 278 -2.30 14.79 -9.02
C GLN A 278 -2.86 16.11 -8.43
N GLY A 279 -2.67 17.22 -9.16
CA GLY A 279 -3.22 18.52 -8.79
C GLY A 279 -2.56 19.21 -7.58
N MET A 280 -1.41 18.72 -7.10
CA MET A 280 -0.66 19.35 -6.01
C MET A 280 0.86 19.18 -6.16
N TYR A 281 1.63 20.00 -5.44
CA TYR A 281 3.08 19.87 -5.38
C TYR A 281 3.53 18.79 -4.40
N TYR A 282 4.52 18.00 -4.79
CA TYR A 282 5.20 17.01 -3.96
C TYR A 282 6.71 17.24 -3.97
N THR A 283 7.36 17.24 -2.80
CA THR A 283 8.81 17.43 -2.72
C THR A 283 9.59 16.16 -3.07
N LEU A 284 10.78 16.33 -3.66
CA LEU A 284 11.80 15.28 -3.71
C LEU A 284 12.69 15.29 -2.44
N GLY A 285 12.80 16.44 -1.77
CA GLY A 285 13.63 16.68 -0.58
C GLY A 285 12.89 16.53 0.75
N ASN A 286 12.24 15.39 1.03
CA ASN A 286 11.35 15.20 2.19
C ASN A 286 11.89 15.72 3.54
N ARG A 287 13.19 15.54 3.84
CA ARG A 287 13.83 16.03 5.08
C ARG A 287 13.87 17.57 5.20
N ARG A 288 14.03 18.29 4.08
CA ARG A 288 14.00 19.77 4.06
C ARG A 288 12.58 20.27 4.28
N LEU A 289 11.59 19.63 3.65
CA LEU A 289 10.18 19.92 3.91
C LEU A 289 9.76 19.64 5.36
N CYS A 290 10.38 18.67 6.04
CA CYS A 290 10.19 18.49 7.49
C CYS A 290 10.60 19.75 8.26
N VAL A 291 11.83 20.24 8.05
CA VAL A 291 12.33 21.48 8.69
C VAL A 291 11.42 22.67 8.36
N TYR A 292 11.07 22.88 7.09
CA TYR A 292 10.27 24.03 6.69
C TYR A 292 8.83 24.00 7.22
N ARG A 293 8.17 22.84 7.30
CA ARG A 293 6.85 22.74 7.96
C ARG A 293 6.93 22.98 9.47
N LEU A 294 7.99 22.50 10.12
CA LEU A 294 8.20 22.76 11.55
C LEU A 294 8.50 24.26 11.81
N LEU A 295 9.18 24.94 10.87
CA LEU A 295 9.35 26.39 10.89
C LEU A 295 8.00 27.11 10.75
N GLU A 296 7.16 26.73 9.78
CA GLU A 296 5.80 27.25 9.61
C GLU A 296 4.89 27.02 10.85
N HIS A 297 5.12 25.93 11.61
CA HIS A 297 4.41 25.67 12.89
C HIS A 297 4.84 26.60 14.04
N GLN A 298 5.99 27.26 13.94
CA GLN A 298 6.44 28.32 14.87
C GLN A 298 6.20 29.73 14.32
N GLN A 299 6.22 29.89 13.00
CA GLN A 299 6.09 31.14 12.27
C GLN A 299 4.95 31.03 11.24
N PRO A 300 3.67 31.13 11.67
CA PRO A 300 2.53 31.00 10.77
C PRO A 300 2.60 32.03 9.64
N GLY A 301 2.54 31.56 8.39
CA GLY A 301 2.69 32.39 7.20
C GLY A 301 4.09 32.35 6.55
N THR A 302 5.05 31.59 7.09
CA THR A 302 6.29 31.24 6.38
C THR A 302 5.97 30.72 4.97
N LYS A 303 6.58 31.36 3.98
CA LYS A 303 6.75 30.82 2.62
C LYS A 303 8.21 30.40 2.43
N ILE A 304 8.44 29.53 1.46
CA ILE A 304 9.78 29.12 1.06
C ILE A 304 9.95 29.18 -0.46
N PRO A 305 11.17 29.49 -0.95
CA PRO A 305 11.53 29.29 -2.34
C PRO A 305 11.63 27.78 -2.63
N ALA A 306 10.82 27.31 -3.56
CA ALA A 306 10.83 25.92 -4.01
C ALA A 306 10.83 25.86 -5.54
N ARG A 307 11.70 25.04 -6.14
CA ARG A 307 11.85 24.95 -7.61
C ARG A 307 11.01 23.85 -8.21
N VAL A 308 10.27 24.19 -9.26
CA VAL A 308 9.50 23.24 -10.06
C VAL A 308 10.46 22.34 -10.86
N ALA A 309 10.59 21.10 -10.42
CA ALA A 309 11.44 20.08 -11.04
C ALA A 309 10.85 19.55 -12.35
N SER A 310 11.72 19.23 -13.30
CA SER A 310 11.37 18.61 -14.58
C SER A 310 10.99 17.14 -14.43
N GLN A 311 10.23 16.62 -15.40
CA GLN A 311 9.94 15.18 -15.49
C GLN A 311 11.22 14.33 -15.54
N THR A 312 12.26 14.83 -16.23
CA THR A 312 13.56 14.16 -16.37
C THR A 312 14.33 14.10 -15.05
N GLU A 313 14.35 15.17 -14.25
CA GLU A 313 14.93 15.15 -12.90
C GLU A 313 14.17 14.16 -11.99
N VAL A 314 12.85 14.15 -12.06
CA VAL A 314 11.95 13.29 -11.28
C VAL A 314 12.15 11.81 -11.61
N GLU A 315 12.42 11.49 -12.87
CA GLU A 315 12.75 10.13 -13.32
C GLU A 315 14.19 9.73 -12.97
N ALA A 316 15.17 10.64 -13.11
CA ALA A 316 16.55 10.41 -12.64
C ALA A 316 16.63 10.21 -11.11
N TRP A 317 15.71 10.79 -10.34
CA TRP A 317 15.59 10.57 -8.91
C TRP A 317 14.90 9.24 -8.52
N ASP A 318 14.41 8.43 -9.46
CA ASP A 318 13.46 7.33 -9.20
C ASP A 318 12.33 7.77 -8.26
N TRP A 319 11.68 8.90 -8.58
CA TRP A 319 10.57 9.38 -7.78
C TRP A 319 9.39 8.41 -7.79
N ARG A 320 9.15 7.70 -8.91
CA ARG A 320 8.05 6.72 -9.02
C ARG A 320 8.25 5.50 -8.10
N GLY A 321 9.45 4.95 -7.98
CA GLY A 321 9.74 3.87 -7.03
C GLY A 321 9.71 4.34 -5.58
N LYS A 322 10.06 5.60 -5.33
CA LYS A 322 10.09 6.21 -3.98
C LYS A 322 8.75 6.81 -3.54
N PHE A 323 7.79 7.01 -4.44
CA PHE A 323 6.49 7.63 -4.12
C PHE A 323 5.64 6.70 -3.26
N THR A 324 5.67 6.94 -1.95
CA THR A 324 5.20 6.03 -0.90
C THR A 324 4.38 6.74 0.19
N SER A 325 4.06 8.03 0.03
CA SER A 325 3.15 8.73 0.96
C SER A 325 1.74 8.13 0.96
N GLY A 326 1.32 7.53 -0.15
CA GLY A 326 0.20 6.57 -0.21
C GLY A 326 -1.10 7.15 0.36
N ARG A 327 -1.59 6.59 1.47
CA ARG A 327 -2.84 7.04 2.14
C ARG A 327 -2.74 8.40 2.84
N TRP A 328 -1.56 9.00 2.91
CA TRP A 328 -1.38 10.30 3.54
C TRP A 328 -1.34 11.45 2.52
N GLU A 329 -1.25 11.16 1.21
CA GLU A 329 -1.24 12.18 0.13
C GLU A 329 -0.23 13.32 0.41
N GLY A 330 0.93 12.93 0.92
CA GLY A 330 1.98 13.84 1.38
C GLY A 330 1.61 14.77 2.54
N SER A 331 0.43 14.64 3.13
CA SER A 331 -0.04 15.45 4.26
C SER A 331 0.70 15.17 5.57
N MET A 332 1.28 13.98 5.73
CA MET A 332 2.09 13.57 6.88
C MET A 332 3.33 12.78 6.45
N ILE A 333 4.34 12.71 7.33
CA ILE A 333 5.49 11.82 7.20
C ILE A 333 5.95 11.30 8.57
N LEU A 334 6.45 10.06 8.61
CA LEU A 334 7.03 9.43 9.79
C LEU A 334 8.57 9.57 9.82
N LEU A 335 9.13 10.02 10.93
CA LEU A 335 10.57 10.01 11.18
C LEU A 335 11.00 8.64 11.72
N ARG A 336 11.75 7.86 10.93
CA ARG A 336 11.99 6.43 11.23
C ARG A 336 12.73 6.18 12.56
N GLN A 337 13.65 7.05 12.94
CA GLN A 337 14.47 6.86 14.14
C GLN A 337 13.76 7.22 15.47
N THR A 338 12.84 8.19 15.47
CA THR A 338 12.10 8.61 16.68
C THR A 338 10.66 8.11 16.73
N GLY A 339 10.07 7.73 15.59
CA GLY A 339 8.65 7.38 15.48
C GLY A 339 7.71 8.59 15.48
N GLU A 340 8.25 9.81 15.44
CA GLU A 340 7.47 11.06 15.40
C GLU A 340 6.86 11.32 14.03
N ILE A 341 5.74 12.04 14.01
CA ILE A 341 5.00 12.40 12.80
C ILE A 341 5.07 13.91 12.62
N ILE A 342 5.30 14.36 11.38
CA ILE A 342 5.19 15.77 10.97
C ILE A 342 4.05 15.89 9.97
N GLY A 343 3.02 16.66 10.32
CA GLY A 343 1.81 16.86 9.53
C GLY A 343 1.77 18.20 8.77
N LYS A 344 0.62 18.51 8.16
CA LYS A 344 0.32 19.83 7.56
C LYS A 344 0.02 20.91 8.60
N SER A 345 -0.22 20.53 9.85
CA SER A 345 -0.53 21.44 10.95
C SER A 345 0.14 20.96 12.25
N ARG A 346 0.24 21.86 13.23
CA ARG A 346 0.73 21.56 14.58
C ARG A 346 -0.14 20.51 15.31
N GLN A 347 -1.41 20.38 14.96
CA GLN A 347 -2.33 19.36 15.49
C GLN A 347 -2.05 17.96 14.92
N HIS A 348 -1.55 17.88 13.69
CA HIS A 348 -1.15 16.63 13.02
C HIS A 348 0.33 16.30 13.20
N THR A 349 1.01 16.93 14.16
CA THR A 349 2.46 16.83 14.37
C THR A 349 2.73 16.37 15.80
N THR A 350 3.37 15.21 15.95
CA THR A 350 3.80 14.68 17.25
C THR A 350 5.26 14.95 17.57
N PHE A 351 6.00 15.52 16.60
CA PHE A 351 7.40 15.91 16.74
C PHE A 351 7.61 16.92 17.88
N ARG A 352 8.59 16.66 18.75
CA ARG A 352 8.96 17.60 19.81
C ARG A 352 9.67 18.82 19.23
N MET A 353 8.97 19.95 19.24
CA MET A 353 9.57 21.26 18.95
C MET A 353 10.69 21.59 19.97
N PRO A 354 11.78 22.26 19.55
CA PRO A 354 12.79 22.77 20.48
C PRO A 354 12.16 23.83 21.40
N ASP A 355 12.62 23.89 22.66
CA ASP A 355 12.18 24.94 23.58
C ASP A 355 13.07 26.20 23.51
N THR A 356 12.67 27.27 24.18
CA THR A 356 13.40 28.56 24.13
C THR A 356 14.79 28.49 24.75
N ARG A 357 15.08 27.50 25.59
CA ARG A 357 16.42 27.25 26.17
C ARG A 357 17.28 26.45 25.20
N ASP A 358 16.69 25.50 24.47
CA ASP A 358 17.38 24.78 23.39
C ASP A 358 17.83 25.76 22.28
N VAL A 359 16.94 26.65 21.84
CA VAL A 359 17.26 27.69 20.85
C VAL A 359 18.31 28.67 21.39
N ALA A 360 18.13 29.21 22.60
CA ALA A 360 19.10 30.13 23.20
C ALA A 360 20.49 29.50 23.44
N ARG A 361 20.55 28.20 23.75
CA ARG A 361 21.81 27.45 23.87
C ARG A 361 22.53 27.42 22.52
N VAL A 362 21.84 27.05 21.44
CA VAL A 362 22.41 26.98 20.08
C VAL A 362 22.83 28.35 19.55
N ALA A 363 22.09 29.42 19.87
CA ALA A 363 22.48 30.79 19.55
C ALA A 363 23.80 31.23 20.22
N VAL A 364 24.13 30.68 21.39
CA VAL A 364 25.39 30.97 22.11
C VAL A 364 26.52 30.03 21.72
N THR A 365 26.24 28.73 21.47
CA THR A 365 27.28 27.73 21.16
C THR A 365 27.61 27.61 19.68
N GLY A 366 26.79 28.16 18.77
CA GLY A 366 26.96 28.08 17.32
C GLY A 366 26.73 26.69 16.70
N VAL A 367 26.64 25.63 17.52
CA VAL A 367 26.59 24.22 17.10
C VAL A 367 25.59 23.45 17.97
N GLU A 368 24.76 22.60 17.36
CA GLU A 368 24.00 21.56 18.07
C GLU A 368 24.98 20.58 18.72
N GLN A 369 25.04 20.56 20.06
CA GLN A 369 25.71 19.49 20.79
C GLN A 369 24.92 18.20 20.60
N VAL A 370 25.30 17.41 19.59
CA VAL A 370 24.84 16.03 19.42
C VAL A 370 25.08 15.30 20.76
N PRO A 371 24.03 14.78 21.42
CA PRO A 371 24.17 14.23 22.77
C PRO A 371 25.09 13.01 22.74
N ALA A 372 26.28 13.13 23.34
CA ALA A 372 27.35 12.13 23.29
C ALA A 372 27.06 10.84 24.11
N GLY A 373 25.83 10.64 24.55
CA GLY A 373 25.36 9.38 25.11
C GLY A 373 24.87 8.42 24.01
N PRO A 374 24.77 7.10 24.28
CA PRO A 374 24.07 6.21 23.38
C PRO A 374 22.63 6.71 23.19
N MET A 375 22.10 6.64 21.96
CA MET A 375 20.68 6.93 21.72
C MET A 375 19.83 6.07 22.65
N ALA A 376 18.99 6.70 23.47
CA ALA A 376 18.09 6.01 24.39
C ALA A 376 17.32 4.91 23.65
N GLU A 377 17.29 3.71 24.21
CA GLU A 377 16.71 2.55 23.54
C GLU A 377 15.26 2.82 23.18
N VAL A 378 14.94 2.73 21.89
CA VAL A 378 13.61 3.00 21.34
C VAL A 378 12.64 1.99 21.96
N PRO A 379 11.72 2.41 22.84
CA PRO A 379 11.09 1.50 23.79
C PRO A 379 10.27 0.42 23.06
N PRO A 380 10.34 -0.86 23.48
CA PRO A 380 9.62 -1.95 22.85
C PRO A 380 8.12 -1.65 22.69
N GLY A 381 7.61 -1.88 21.48
CA GLY A 381 6.22 -1.60 21.12
C GLY A 381 5.96 -0.21 20.51
N SER A 382 6.90 0.74 20.58
CA SER A 382 6.79 2.03 19.89
C SER A 382 6.89 1.90 18.36
N ILE A 383 6.40 2.88 17.60
CA ILE A 383 6.38 2.85 16.13
C ILE A 383 7.80 2.75 15.55
N GLY A 384 8.79 3.43 16.16
CA GLY A 384 10.20 3.33 15.78
C GLY A 384 10.79 1.93 15.99
N TYR A 385 10.39 1.24 17.07
CA TYR A 385 10.82 -0.14 17.37
C TYR A 385 10.35 -1.12 16.29
N TRP A 386 9.06 -1.07 15.92
CA TRP A 386 8.51 -1.91 14.85
C TRP A 386 9.09 -1.60 13.47
N HIS A 387 9.48 -0.34 13.21
CA HIS A 387 10.16 0.01 11.97
C HIS A 387 11.62 -0.47 11.94
N ARG A 388 12.35 -0.48 13.06
CA ARG A 388 13.71 -1.03 13.12
C ARG A 388 13.71 -2.52 12.78
N LEU A 389 12.83 -3.31 13.41
CA LEU A 389 12.64 -4.75 13.19
C LEU A 389 12.16 -5.16 11.77
N HIS A 390 11.90 -4.22 10.87
CA HIS A 390 11.44 -4.49 9.51
C HIS A 390 12.39 -4.02 8.41
N PHE A 391 13.49 -3.36 8.76
CA PHE A 391 14.47 -2.80 7.80
C PHE A 391 15.94 -3.06 8.19
N GLU A 392 16.18 -3.73 9.32
CA GLU A 392 17.39 -4.51 9.63
C GLU A 392 17.18 -5.98 9.22
#